data_AF-A0A0I9UQD3-F1
#
_entry.id   AF-A0A0I9UQD3-F1
#
_cell.length_a   1.000
_cell.length_b   1.000
_cell.length_c   1.000
_cell.angle_alpha   90.00
_cell.angle_beta   90.00
_cell.angle_gamma   90.00
#
_symmetry.space_group_name_H-M   'P 1'
#
loop_
_entity.id
_entity.type
_entity.pdbx_description
1 polymer ?
#
loop_
_entity_poly.entity_id
_entity_poly.type
_entity_poly.pdbx_seq_one_letter_code
_entity_poly.pdbx_strand_id
1 'polypeptide(L)'
;GYILEEYITEYSYWGHCDTDILMGNLEEVLTDSFLNEYDKLFCLGHMTIYRNTPQNNRVFMSEHNGRYIYREVLATPEICWFDEEWNNDYNINRIFLSQGKRVFQKDLSLNISMSYNHFRCTRYVGTQNTTMAYGYEVEKNKKALYLWDNGQLYRLYMENGILKREDFLYMHMQKRVMRMDKSILQMDKFKIVPDEFLPLEVEKVSPSNFMKIKKTGYCRHTQRMLKNRIIQKIHKILHTK
;
A
#
# COMPACT_ATOMS: atom_id res chain seq x y z
N GLY A 1 1.14 15.80 11.28
CA GLY A 1 1.78 17.12 11.11
C GLY A 1 1.14 18.13 12.01
N TYR A 2 0.27 18.98 11.47
CA TYR A 2 -0.29 20.17 12.13
C TYR A 2 -0.76 19.98 13.60
N ILE A 3 -1.62 19.00 13.87
CA ILE A 3 -2.17 18.78 15.22
C ILE A 3 -1.18 18.13 16.20
N LEU A 4 -0.07 17.57 15.70
CA LEU A 4 0.97 16.89 16.48
C LEU A 4 2.29 17.66 16.39
N GLU A 5 2.27 18.95 16.06
CA GLU A 5 3.47 19.75 15.74
C GLU A 5 4.50 19.68 16.88
N GLU A 6 4.05 19.72 18.13
CA GLU A 6 4.89 19.60 19.34
C GLU A 6 5.58 18.22 19.48
N TYR A 7 4.97 17.15 18.96
CA TYR A 7 5.51 15.79 19.08
C TYR A 7 6.52 15.45 17.98
N ILE A 8 6.50 16.20 16.87
CA ILE A 8 7.30 15.89 15.69
C ILE A 8 8.48 16.84 15.50
N THR A 9 8.70 17.82 16.38
CA THR A 9 9.71 18.88 16.20
C THR A 9 11.13 18.38 15.94
N GLU A 10 11.50 17.23 16.52
CA GLU A 10 12.85 16.65 16.37
C GLU A 10 13.01 15.78 15.11
N TYR A 11 11.93 15.54 14.37
CA TYR A 11 11.96 14.66 13.19
C TYR A 11 11.98 15.48 11.91
N SER A 12 12.93 15.19 11.02
CA SER A 12 13.01 15.83 9.69
C SER A 12 11.82 15.49 8.78
N TYR A 13 11.19 14.33 9.02
CA TYR A 13 10.03 13.81 8.27
C TYR A 13 9.05 13.15 9.22
N TRP A 14 7.77 13.18 8.87
CA TRP A 14 6.71 12.41 9.54
C TRP A 14 5.80 11.77 8.50
N GLY A 15 5.06 10.74 8.86
CA GLY A 15 4.19 10.06 7.91
C GLY A 15 3.02 9.38 8.58
N HIS A 16 2.24 8.68 7.76
CA HIS A 16 1.17 7.79 8.19
C HIS A 16 1.14 6.56 7.30
N CYS A 17 0.51 5.49 7.78
CA CYS A 17 0.40 4.24 7.07
C CYS A 17 -0.75 3.38 7.62
N ASP A 18 -1.27 2.48 6.80
CA ASP A 18 -2.32 1.55 7.20
C ASP A 18 -1.80 0.45 8.13
N THR A 19 -2.70 -0.14 8.93
CA THR A 19 -2.35 -1.23 9.86
C THR A 19 -2.22 -2.60 9.19
N ASP A 20 -2.66 -2.74 7.94
CA ASP A 20 -2.64 -3.99 7.17
C ASP A 20 -1.47 -4.03 6.16
N ILE A 21 -0.38 -3.35 6.51
CA ILE A 21 0.88 -3.39 5.77
C ILE A 21 1.93 -4.26 6.49
N LEU A 22 2.80 -4.89 5.71
CA LEU A 22 4.03 -5.51 6.18
C LEU A 22 5.22 -4.71 5.62
N MET A 23 6.03 -4.13 6.51
CA MET A 23 7.18 -3.32 6.11
C MET A 23 8.34 -4.19 5.61
N GLY A 24 8.95 -3.72 4.52
CA GLY A 24 10.27 -4.17 4.07
C GLY A 24 11.37 -3.28 4.63
N ASN A 25 12.49 -3.19 3.89
CA ASN A 25 13.62 -2.37 4.27
C ASN A 25 13.40 -0.94 3.79
N LEU A 26 12.99 -0.06 4.70
CA LEU A 26 12.76 1.34 4.39
C LEU A 26 14.06 2.10 4.14
N GLU A 27 15.13 1.79 4.88
CA GLU A 27 16.40 2.54 4.87
C GLU A 27 17.14 2.42 3.53
N GLU A 28 16.99 1.29 2.84
CA GLU A 28 17.62 1.05 1.54
C GLU A 28 17.12 2.01 0.45
N VAL A 29 15.86 2.45 0.56
CA VAL A 29 15.21 3.32 -0.43
C VAL A 29 15.08 4.75 0.07
N LEU A 30 14.71 4.92 1.34
CA LEU A 30 14.41 6.23 1.95
C LEU A 30 15.67 6.85 2.56
N THR A 31 16.74 6.94 1.77
CA THR A 31 17.98 7.58 2.18
C THR A 31 17.78 9.08 2.39
N ASP A 32 18.64 9.72 3.18
CA ASP A 32 18.60 11.18 3.39
C ASP A 32 18.67 11.95 2.07
N SER A 33 19.49 11.50 1.11
CA SER A 33 19.58 12.13 -0.21
C SER A 33 18.24 12.06 -0.95
N PHE A 34 17.61 10.88 -0.96
CA PHE A 34 16.32 10.68 -1.61
C PHE A 34 15.21 11.48 -0.94
N LEU A 35 15.12 11.42 0.39
CA LEU A 35 14.13 12.18 1.16
C LEU A 35 14.27 13.69 0.91
N ASN A 36 15.50 14.21 0.83
CA ASN A 36 15.78 15.62 0.63
C ASN A 36 15.34 16.18 -0.74
N GLU A 37 15.05 15.32 -1.71
CA GLU A 37 14.51 15.73 -3.01
C GLU A 37 13.02 16.08 -2.98
N TYR A 38 12.27 15.62 -1.96
CA TYR A 38 10.81 15.68 -1.97
C TYR A 38 10.22 16.36 -0.74
N ASP A 39 9.06 16.97 -0.90
CA ASP A 39 8.23 17.53 0.17
C ASP A 39 7.17 16.52 0.64
N LYS A 40 6.80 15.58 -0.25
CA LYS A 40 5.87 14.48 0.01
C LYS A 40 6.28 13.26 -0.82
N LEU A 41 6.23 12.09 -0.20
CA LEU A 41 6.45 10.79 -0.85
C LEU A 41 5.16 9.99 -0.85
N PHE A 42 4.93 9.32 -1.98
CA PHE A 42 3.73 8.55 -2.33
C PHE A 42 2.48 9.39 -2.46
N CYS A 43 1.49 8.84 -3.16
CA CYS A 43 0.21 9.50 -3.42
C CYS A 43 -0.99 8.70 -2.90
N LEU A 44 -0.78 7.49 -2.39
CA LEU A 44 -1.83 6.58 -1.95
C LEU A 44 -1.94 6.59 -0.42
N GLY A 45 -3.12 6.28 0.11
CA GLY A 45 -3.44 6.39 1.54
C GLY A 45 -2.69 5.39 2.42
N HIS A 46 -2.31 4.23 1.87
CA HIS A 46 -1.72 3.15 2.66
C HIS A 46 -0.32 3.44 3.23
N MET A 47 0.43 4.38 2.64
CA MET A 47 1.64 4.94 3.25
C MET A 47 1.99 6.26 2.59
N THR A 48 2.21 7.31 3.39
CA THR A 48 2.68 8.62 2.90
C THR A 48 3.67 9.22 3.90
N ILE A 49 4.71 9.87 3.38
CA ILE A 49 5.74 10.55 4.18
C ILE A 49 5.81 12.01 3.74
N TYR A 50 5.93 12.93 4.70
CA TYR A 50 5.96 14.37 4.50
C TYR A 50 7.24 14.94 5.10
N ARG A 51 7.86 15.89 4.41
CA ARG A 51 8.91 16.73 5.00
C ARG A 51 8.30 17.51 6.15
N ASN A 52 8.95 17.50 7.30
CA ASN A 52 8.45 18.19 8.48
C ASN A 52 8.90 19.65 8.47
N THR A 53 8.10 20.52 7.87
CA THR A 53 8.25 21.98 8.01
C THR A 53 6.91 22.63 8.33
N PRO A 54 6.88 23.77 9.06
CA PRO A 54 5.64 24.46 9.36
C PRO A 54 4.78 24.76 8.12
N GLN A 55 5.43 25.10 7.01
CA GLN A 55 4.79 25.36 5.72
C GLN A 55 4.23 24.08 5.11
N ASN A 56 5.01 22.99 5.07
CA ASN A 56 4.57 21.73 4.48
C ASN A 56 3.39 21.11 5.26
N ASN A 57 3.44 21.23 6.58
CA ASN A 57 2.39 20.74 7.49
C ASN A 57 1.05 21.48 7.34
N ARG A 58 1.02 22.61 6.62
CA ARG A 58 -0.17 23.43 6.38
C ARG A 58 -0.61 23.45 4.92
N VAL A 59 0.05 22.70 4.02
CA VAL A 59 -0.31 22.62 2.59
C VAL A 59 -1.75 22.14 2.40
N PHE A 60 -2.25 21.24 3.24
CA PHE A 60 -3.64 20.78 3.16
C PHE A 60 -4.67 21.91 3.35
N MET A 61 -4.26 23.04 3.94
CA MET A 61 -5.09 24.23 4.12
C MET A 61 -5.08 25.18 2.91
N SER A 62 -4.24 24.92 1.91
CA SER A 62 -4.14 25.76 0.72
C SER A 62 -5.39 25.68 -0.14
N GLU A 63 -5.64 26.76 -0.89
CA GLU A 63 -6.67 26.78 -1.91
C GLU A 63 -6.32 25.83 -3.07
N HIS A 64 -7.31 25.10 -3.56
CA HIS A 64 -7.22 24.25 -4.73
C HIS A 64 -8.53 24.37 -5.54
N ASN A 65 -8.41 24.76 -6.81
CA ASN A 65 -9.55 24.99 -7.71
C ASN A 65 -10.63 25.91 -7.11
N GLY A 66 -10.21 27.04 -6.49
CA GLY A 66 -11.14 28.02 -5.92
C GLY A 66 -11.75 27.63 -4.57
N ARG A 67 -11.30 26.53 -3.97
CA ARG A 67 -11.91 25.93 -2.78
C ARG A 67 -10.88 25.58 -1.72
N TYR A 68 -11.31 25.62 -0.46
CA TYR A 68 -10.55 25.15 0.69
C TYR A 68 -11.02 23.76 1.09
N ILE A 69 -10.59 22.74 0.35
CA ILE A 69 -11.12 21.37 0.43
C ILE A 69 -11.11 20.80 1.84
N TYR A 70 -10.08 21.08 2.64
CA TYR A 70 -10.02 20.60 4.03
C TYR A 70 -11.21 21.06 4.89
N ARG A 71 -11.78 22.26 4.63
CA ARG A 71 -12.95 22.75 5.38
C ARG A 71 -14.18 21.92 5.07
N GLU A 72 -14.33 21.52 3.82
CA GLU A 72 -15.46 20.72 3.37
C GLU A 72 -15.36 19.28 3.91
N VAL A 73 -14.17 18.69 3.84
CA VAL A 73 -13.88 17.35 4.38
C VAL A 73 -14.11 17.30 5.88
N LEU A 74 -13.69 18.33 6.63
CA LEU A 74 -13.89 18.39 8.08
C LEU A 74 -15.34 18.75 8.50
N ALA A 75 -16.15 19.27 7.57
CA ALA A 75 -17.54 19.65 7.84
C ALA A 75 -18.56 18.53 7.58
N THR A 76 -18.12 17.39 7.03
CA THR A 76 -18.99 16.26 6.69
C THR A 76 -18.62 15.01 7.50
N PRO A 77 -19.61 14.21 7.94
CA PRO A 77 -19.35 12.90 8.52
C PRO A 77 -19.04 11.82 7.48
N GLU A 78 -19.19 12.12 6.19
CA GLU A 78 -19.00 11.16 5.09
C GLU A 78 -17.52 10.87 4.82
N ILE A 79 -17.24 9.68 4.29
CA ILE A 79 -15.89 9.30 3.86
C ILE A 79 -15.54 10.07 2.58
N CYS A 80 -14.44 10.84 2.61
CA CYS A 80 -14.02 11.66 1.47
C CYS A 80 -12.79 11.13 0.71
N TRP A 81 -12.06 10.14 1.25
CA TRP A 81 -10.77 9.66 0.69
C TRP A 81 -9.76 10.79 0.46
N PHE A 82 -9.75 11.79 1.35
CA PHE A 82 -8.96 13.01 1.17
C PHE A 82 -7.44 12.76 1.20
N ASP A 83 -7.01 11.71 1.88
CA ASP A 83 -5.62 11.33 2.08
C ASP A 83 -4.96 10.64 0.88
N GLU A 84 -5.73 10.25 -0.14
CA GLU A 84 -5.25 9.47 -1.28
C GLU A 84 -5.61 10.03 -2.67
N GLU A 85 -4.73 9.79 -3.63
CA GLU A 85 -4.95 10.07 -5.05
C GLU A 85 -5.93 9.05 -5.63
N TRP A 86 -7.22 9.40 -5.56
CA TRP A 86 -8.32 8.53 -5.98
C TRP A 86 -9.27 9.22 -6.99
N ASN A 87 -10.55 8.87 -6.95
CA ASN A 87 -11.60 9.11 -7.95
C ASN A 87 -11.94 10.57 -8.28
N ASN A 88 -11.22 11.55 -7.72
CA ASN A 88 -11.47 12.97 -7.93
C ASN A 88 -10.21 13.81 -7.64
N ASP A 89 -10.26 15.08 -8.05
CA ASP A 89 -9.15 16.03 -7.88
C ASP A 89 -9.13 16.72 -6.50
N TYR A 90 -10.07 16.43 -5.61
CA TYR A 90 -10.24 17.04 -4.30
C TYR A 90 -9.57 16.23 -3.19
N ASN A 91 -8.28 15.92 -3.38
CA ASN A 91 -7.48 15.16 -2.42
C ASN A 91 -6.17 15.89 -2.08
N ILE A 92 -5.53 15.50 -0.98
CA ILE A 92 -4.31 16.14 -0.47
C ILE A 92 -3.16 16.07 -1.48
N ASN A 93 -3.05 15.00 -2.26
CA ASN A 93 -1.99 14.85 -3.25
C ASN A 93 -2.11 15.93 -4.34
N ARG A 94 -3.32 16.21 -4.81
CA ARG A 94 -3.60 17.28 -5.79
C ARG A 94 -3.34 18.67 -5.26
N ILE A 95 -3.61 18.92 -3.98
CA ILE A 95 -3.26 20.18 -3.33
C ILE A 95 -1.73 20.36 -3.30
N PHE A 96 -0.97 19.32 -2.93
CA PHE A 96 0.50 19.39 -2.96
C PHE A 96 1.01 19.72 -4.37
N LEU A 97 0.48 19.05 -5.39
CA LEU A 97 0.86 19.30 -6.78
C LEU A 97 0.51 20.72 -7.23
N SER A 98 -0.69 21.23 -6.91
CA SER A 98 -1.11 22.58 -7.32
C SER A 98 -0.33 23.69 -6.61
N GLN A 99 0.24 23.39 -5.43
CA GLN A 99 1.12 24.30 -4.69
C GLN A 99 2.59 24.20 -5.14
N GLY A 100 2.87 23.49 -6.24
CA GLY A 100 4.23 23.35 -6.79
C GLY A 100 5.19 22.56 -5.90
N LYS A 101 4.68 21.72 -5.00
CA LYS A 101 5.51 20.88 -4.12
C LYS A 101 6.17 19.75 -4.91
N ARG A 102 7.35 19.34 -4.47
CA ARG A 102 8.05 18.19 -5.05
C ARG A 102 7.45 16.91 -4.48
N VAL A 103 6.66 16.20 -5.28
CA VAL A 103 5.96 14.97 -4.87
C VAL A 103 6.51 13.76 -5.61
N PHE A 104 7.00 12.76 -4.86
CA PHE A 104 7.37 11.47 -5.43
C PHE A 104 6.14 10.56 -5.51
N GLN A 105 5.55 10.39 -6.69
CA GLN A 105 4.27 9.68 -6.84
C GLN A 105 4.39 8.20 -7.22
N LYS A 106 5.60 7.70 -7.48
CA LYS A 106 5.80 6.31 -7.93
C LYS A 106 5.44 5.35 -6.80
N ASP A 107 4.62 4.37 -7.12
CA ASP A 107 4.24 3.30 -6.21
C ASP A 107 5.38 2.28 -6.06
N LEU A 108 5.96 2.22 -4.86
CA LEU A 108 7.03 1.29 -4.48
C LEU A 108 6.50 0.13 -3.62
N SER A 109 5.19 0.04 -3.45
CA SER A 109 4.54 -0.99 -2.65
C SER A 109 4.29 -2.26 -3.46
N LEU A 110 4.15 -3.36 -2.72
CA LEU A 110 3.40 -4.52 -3.18
C LEU A 110 1.94 -4.37 -2.74
N ASN A 111 1.20 -3.50 -3.43
CA ASN A 111 -0.22 -3.29 -3.16
C ASN A 111 -1.06 -4.44 -3.73
N ILE A 112 -1.60 -5.30 -2.87
CA ILE A 112 -2.28 -6.51 -3.29
C ILE A 112 -3.73 -6.25 -3.66
N SER A 113 -4.10 -6.60 -4.88
CA SER A 113 -5.48 -6.52 -5.37
C SER A 113 -6.46 -7.30 -4.48
N MET A 114 -7.58 -6.63 -4.13
CA MET A 114 -8.73 -7.23 -3.44
C MET A 114 -9.61 -8.10 -4.35
N SER A 115 -9.37 -8.09 -5.66
CA SER A 115 -10.25 -8.78 -6.63
C SER A 115 -9.90 -10.25 -6.83
N TYR A 116 -8.78 -10.73 -6.27
CA TYR A 116 -8.24 -12.06 -6.56
C TYR A 116 -7.82 -12.79 -5.28
N ASN A 117 -8.00 -14.12 -5.28
CA ASN A 117 -7.50 -14.96 -4.19
C ASN A 117 -5.97 -15.00 -4.18
N HIS A 118 -5.35 -15.20 -5.35
CA HIS A 118 -3.91 -15.13 -5.50
C HIS A 118 -3.43 -13.68 -5.47
N PHE A 119 -2.21 -13.47 -4.99
CA PHE A 119 -1.59 -12.16 -5.00
C PHE A 119 -1.36 -11.69 -6.44
N ARG A 120 -1.89 -10.49 -6.72
CA ARG A 120 -1.60 -9.70 -7.91
C ARG A 120 -1.34 -8.28 -7.43
N CYS A 121 -0.19 -7.75 -7.82
CA CYS A 121 0.16 -6.36 -7.54
C CYS A 121 -0.73 -5.43 -8.38
N THR A 122 -1.44 -4.54 -7.69
CA THR A 122 -2.07 -3.36 -8.25
C THR A 122 -1.07 -2.21 -8.15
N ARG A 123 -0.89 -1.44 -9.21
CA ARG A 123 -0.01 -0.27 -9.23
C ARG A 123 -0.78 0.95 -9.66
N TYR A 124 -0.61 2.04 -8.95
CA TYR A 124 -1.02 3.35 -9.45
C TYR A 124 0.00 3.83 -10.48
N VAL A 125 -0.45 4.02 -11.72
CA VAL A 125 0.37 4.54 -12.82
C VAL A 125 -0.02 5.96 -13.22
N GLY A 126 -1.09 6.50 -12.63
CA GLY A 126 -1.64 7.82 -12.98
C GLY A 126 -2.76 7.72 -14.00
N THR A 127 -3.82 8.53 -13.81
CA THR A 127 -4.99 8.56 -14.70
C THR A 127 -4.67 8.94 -16.14
N GLN A 128 -3.56 9.64 -16.37
CA GLN A 128 -3.09 10.06 -17.69
C GLN A 128 -2.38 8.92 -18.45
N ASN A 129 -1.87 7.90 -17.74
CA ASN A 129 -0.97 6.88 -18.29
C ASN A 129 -1.66 5.55 -18.59
N THR A 130 -2.94 5.41 -18.29
CA THR A 130 -3.70 4.18 -18.51
C THR A 130 -5.16 4.49 -18.82
N THR A 131 -5.81 3.60 -19.57
CA THR A 131 -7.26 3.66 -19.82
C THR A 131 -8.07 2.98 -18.73
N MET A 132 -7.40 2.36 -17.75
CA MET A 132 -8.04 1.70 -16.61
C MET A 132 -8.59 2.72 -15.62
N ALA A 133 -9.68 2.33 -14.94
CA ALA A 133 -10.36 3.19 -13.98
C ALA A 133 -9.40 3.70 -12.89
N TYR A 134 -9.51 4.99 -12.59
CA TYR A 134 -8.79 5.67 -11.51
C TYR A 134 -7.25 5.60 -11.60
N GLY A 135 -6.68 5.25 -12.76
CA GLY A 135 -5.22 5.24 -12.94
C GLY A 135 -4.50 4.00 -12.40
N TYR A 136 -5.22 2.90 -12.15
CA TYR A 136 -4.66 1.67 -11.59
C TYR A 136 -4.53 0.56 -12.62
N GLU A 137 -3.40 -0.14 -12.58
CA GLU A 137 -3.18 -1.35 -13.35
C GLU A 137 -2.97 -2.55 -12.44
N VAL A 138 -3.58 -3.67 -12.78
CA VAL A 138 -3.37 -4.93 -12.07
C VAL A 138 -2.52 -5.84 -12.92
N GLU A 139 -1.40 -6.30 -12.38
CA GLU A 139 -0.53 -7.21 -13.11
C GLU A 139 -1.22 -8.57 -13.40
N LYS A 140 -0.70 -9.27 -14.41
CA LYS A 140 -1.09 -10.65 -14.67
C LYS A 140 -0.66 -11.56 -13.52
N ASN A 141 -1.39 -12.66 -13.31
CA ASN A 141 -1.05 -13.63 -12.29
C ASN A 141 0.37 -14.19 -12.49
N LYS A 142 1.22 -14.06 -11.48
CA LYS A 142 2.57 -14.64 -11.48
C LYS A 142 2.64 -15.80 -10.48
N LYS A 143 3.27 -16.91 -10.89
CA LYS A 143 3.67 -17.98 -9.96
C LYS A 143 4.89 -17.51 -9.16
N ALA A 144 4.67 -16.60 -8.21
CA ALA A 144 5.71 -16.01 -7.39
C ALA A 144 5.70 -16.57 -5.96
N LEU A 145 6.87 -16.61 -5.33
CA LEU A 145 7.07 -16.85 -3.91
C LEU A 145 7.37 -15.50 -3.25
N TYR A 146 6.56 -15.10 -2.28
CA TYR A 146 6.74 -13.85 -1.55
C TYR A 146 7.41 -14.13 -0.21
N LEU A 147 8.41 -13.35 0.14
CA LEU A 147 9.29 -13.57 1.28
C LEU A 147 9.46 -12.30 2.07
N TRP A 148 9.46 -12.46 3.39
CA TRP A 148 10.05 -11.51 4.32
C TRP A 148 11.28 -12.18 4.93
N ASP A 149 12.43 -11.52 4.85
CA ASP A 149 13.73 -12.08 5.20
C ASP A 149 14.61 -10.99 5.80
N ASN A 150 14.76 -10.98 7.12
CA ASN A 150 15.56 -10.02 7.89
C ASN A 150 15.24 -8.57 7.51
N GLY A 151 13.95 -8.22 7.51
CA GLY A 151 13.49 -6.89 7.10
C GLY A 151 13.35 -6.70 5.59
N GLN A 152 13.91 -7.56 4.74
CA GLN A 152 13.77 -7.44 3.29
C GLN A 152 12.45 -8.07 2.81
N LEU A 153 11.70 -7.32 2.01
CA LEU A 153 10.44 -7.78 1.44
C LEU A 153 10.55 -7.89 -0.07
N TYR A 154 10.42 -9.10 -0.58
CA TYR A 154 10.60 -9.35 -2.01
C TYR A 154 9.79 -10.53 -2.49
N ARG A 155 9.69 -10.65 -3.81
CA ARG A 155 9.19 -11.86 -4.45
C ARG A 155 10.22 -12.48 -5.37
N LEU A 156 10.15 -13.80 -5.46
CA LEU A 156 10.92 -14.60 -6.41
C LEU A 156 9.96 -15.21 -7.45
N TYR A 157 10.32 -15.15 -8.72
CA TYR A 157 9.56 -15.77 -9.80
C TYR A 157 10.47 -16.24 -10.93
N MET A 158 10.03 -17.25 -11.69
CA MET A 158 10.75 -17.73 -12.86
C MET A 158 10.36 -16.93 -14.10
N GLU A 159 11.35 -16.46 -14.84
CA GLU A 159 11.17 -15.83 -16.15
C GLU A 159 12.26 -16.34 -17.09
N ASN A 160 11.88 -16.96 -18.21
CA ASN A 160 12.80 -17.54 -19.18
C ASN A 160 13.85 -18.50 -18.57
N GLY A 161 13.43 -19.31 -17.59
CA GLY A 161 14.32 -20.25 -16.90
C GLY A 161 15.24 -19.63 -15.84
N ILE A 162 15.17 -18.31 -15.64
CA ILE A 162 15.97 -17.58 -14.65
C ILE A 162 15.09 -17.23 -13.45
N LEU A 163 15.60 -17.48 -12.25
CA LEU A 163 14.95 -17.03 -11.01
C LEU A 163 15.23 -15.54 -10.82
N LYS A 164 14.19 -14.72 -10.97
CA LYS A 164 14.24 -13.28 -10.76
C LYS A 164 13.76 -12.91 -9.36
N ARG A 165 14.35 -11.84 -8.82
CA ARG A 165 13.98 -11.18 -7.57
C ARG A 165 13.42 -9.79 -7.89
N GLU A 166 12.37 -9.40 -7.18
CA GLU A 166 11.80 -8.06 -7.22
C GLU A 166 11.48 -7.62 -5.79
N ASP A 167 12.07 -6.50 -5.38
CA ASP A 167 12.02 -5.94 -4.04
C ASP A 167 10.92 -4.89 -3.90
N PHE A 168 10.36 -4.79 -2.70
CA PHE A 168 9.27 -3.87 -2.36
C PHE A 168 9.53 -3.19 -1.03
N LEU A 169 9.10 -1.94 -0.94
CA LEU A 169 9.27 -1.14 0.27
C LEU A 169 8.37 -1.64 1.42
N TYR A 170 7.16 -2.05 1.07
CA TYR A 170 6.16 -2.64 1.98
C TYR A 170 5.09 -3.37 1.15
N MET A 171 4.33 -4.25 1.79
CA MET A 171 3.23 -5.00 1.17
C MET A 171 1.92 -4.61 1.83
N HIS A 172 1.00 -4.05 1.06
CA HIS A 172 -0.33 -3.66 1.52
C HIS A 172 -1.32 -4.80 1.25
N MET A 173 -1.91 -5.34 2.30
CA MET A 173 -2.74 -6.55 2.28
C MET A 173 -4.21 -6.25 2.55
N GLN A 174 -4.73 -5.19 1.90
CA GLN A 174 -6.07 -4.66 2.16
C GLN A 174 -7.16 -5.72 2.23
N LYS A 175 -7.97 -5.67 3.28
CA LYS A 175 -9.12 -6.59 3.52
C LYS A 175 -8.73 -8.07 3.61
N ARG A 176 -7.45 -8.43 3.65
CA ARG A 176 -7.02 -9.83 3.85
C ARG A 176 -6.97 -10.15 5.33
N VAL A 177 -7.42 -11.36 5.66
CA VAL A 177 -7.33 -11.87 7.03
C VAL A 177 -6.13 -12.80 7.02
N MET A 178 -4.98 -12.24 7.37
CA MET A 178 -3.72 -12.98 7.39
C MET A 178 -3.66 -13.82 8.66
N ARG A 179 -3.52 -15.13 8.49
CA ARG A 179 -3.40 -16.07 9.61
C ARG A 179 -1.95 -16.49 9.78
N MET A 180 -1.54 -16.71 11.01
CA MET A 180 -0.21 -17.21 11.32
C MET A 180 -0.23 -17.99 12.63
N ASP A 181 0.71 -18.90 12.75
CA ASP A 181 1.14 -19.38 14.06
C ASP A 181 2.02 -18.30 14.73
N LYS A 182 1.98 -18.21 16.06
CA LYS A 182 2.77 -17.21 16.80
C LYS A 182 4.28 -17.40 16.66
N SER A 183 4.74 -18.61 16.35
CA SER A 183 6.16 -18.89 16.09
C SER A 183 6.74 -18.06 14.94
N ILE A 184 5.91 -17.66 13.97
CA ILE A 184 6.33 -16.78 12.85
C ILE A 184 6.96 -15.48 13.35
N LEU A 185 6.48 -14.94 14.47
CA LEU A 185 6.97 -13.67 15.04
C LEU A 185 8.42 -13.75 15.55
N GLN A 186 8.94 -14.96 15.73
CA GLN A 186 10.32 -15.21 16.17
C GLN A 186 11.22 -15.64 15.01
N MET A 187 10.70 -15.67 13.77
CA MET A 187 11.46 -16.08 12.61
C MET A 187 12.04 -14.86 11.90
N ASP A 188 13.34 -14.92 11.62
CA ASP A 188 14.00 -13.93 10.76
C ASP A 188 13.56 -14.05 9.29
N LYS A 189 12.96 -15.17 8.92
CA LYS A 189 12.55 -15.46 7.55
C LYS A 189 11.28 -16.28 7.49
N PHE A 190 10.30 -15.80 6.73
CA PHE A 190 9.06 -16.53 6.47
C PHE A 190 8.54 -16.20 5.07
N LYS A 191 7.66 -17.07 4.56
CA LYS A 191 6.97 -16.82 3.30
C LYS A 191 5.57 -16.29 3.53
N ILE A 192 5.13 -15.49 2.59
CA ILE A 192 3.82 -14.88 2.57
C ILE A 192 3.04 -15.56 1.45
N VAL A 193 1.92 -16.16 1.80
CA VAL A 193 1.00 -16.77 0.83
C VAL A 193 -0.39 -16.16 1.03
N PRO A 194 -1.32 -16.32 0.07
CA PRO A 194 -2.66 -15.79 0.25
C PRO A 194 -3.30 -16.17 1.58
N ASP A 195 -3.63 -15.16 2.38
CA ASP A 195 -4.31 -15.21 3.68
C ASP A 195 -3.53 -15.95 4.80
N GLU A 196 -2.22 -16.21 4.62
CA GLU A 196 -1.36 -16.86 5.63
C GLU A 196 0.10 -16.39 5.60
N PHE A 197 0.74 -16.34 6.76
CA PHE A 197 2.20 -16.35 6.93
C PHE A 197 2.64 -17.76 7.35
N LEU A 198 3.66 -18.29 6.66
CA LEU A 198 4.12 -19.66 6.87
C LEU A 198 5.64 -19.73 6.96
N PRO A 199 6.20 -20.72 7.67
CA PRO A 199 7.63 -21.01 7.59
C PRO A 199 8.04 -21.32 6.15
N LEU A 200 9.27 -20.95 5.79
CA LEU A 200 9.86 -21.39 4.53
C LEU A 200 10.38 -22.82 4.67
N GLU A 201 9.99 -23.73 3.77
CA GLU A 201 10.37 -25.15 3.86
C GLU A 201 11.84 -25.44 3.51
N VAL A 202 12.57 -24.43 3.03
CA VAL A 202 13.94 -24.56 2.58
C VAL A 202 14.78 -23.42 3.15
N GLU A 203 16.05 -23.68 3.43
CA GLU A 203 16.98 -22.66 3.90
C GLU A 203 17.28 -21.62 2.81
N LYS A 204 17.55 -22.08 1.58
CA LYS A 204 17.83 -21.23 0.42
C LYS A 204 16.93 -21.59 -0.75
N VAL A 205 16.32 -20.57 -1.36
CA VAL A 205 15.55 -20.74 -2.59
C VAL A 205 16.49 -20.76 -3.78
N SER A 206 16.30 -21.72 -4.68
CA SER A 206 17.09 -21.91 -5.90
C SER A 206 16.16 -22.25 -7.07
N PRO A 207 16.63 -22.13 -8.33
CA PRO A 207 15.84 -22.55 -9.48
C PRO A 207 15.38 -24.02 -9.39
N SER A 208 16.19 -24.91 -8.80
CA SER A 208 15.91 -26.35 -8.71
C SER A 208 14.84 -26.70 -7.67
N ASN A 209 14.69 -25.92 -6.60
CA ASN A 209 13.67 -26.14 -5.57
C ASN A 209 12.45 -25.22 -5.69
N PHE A 210 12.54 -24.13 -6.46
CA PHE A 210 11.51 -23.10 -6.54
C PHE A 210 10.12 -23.69 -6.80
N MET A 211 10.00 -24.63 -7.75
CA MET A 211 8.71 -25.23 -8.09
C MET A 211 8.12 -26.13 -7.00
N LYS A 212 8.95 -26.66 -6.09
CA LYS A 212 8.54 -27.54 -4.99
C LYS A 212 8.02 -26.77 -3.77
N ILE A 213 8.40 -25.50 -3.63
CA ILE A 213 7.97 -24.64 -2.50
C ILE A 213 6.47 -24.32 -2.65
N LYS A 214 5.69 -24.56 -1.60
CA LYS A 214 4.26 -24.24 -1.53
C LYS A 214 4.05 -22.72 -1.60
N LYS A 215 3.25 -22.25 -2.57
CA LYS A 215 2.93 -20.82 -2.80
C LYS A 215 1.48 -20.46 -2.50
N THR A 216 0.74 -21.40 -1.92
CA THR A 216 -0.70 -21.28 -1.67
C THR A 216 -0.99 -21.61 -0.22
N GLY A 217 -1.83 -20.80 0.42
CA GLY A 217 -2.45 -21.10 1.72
C GLY A 217 -3.92 -21.48 1.56
N TYR A 218 -4.63 -21.68 2.66
CA TYR A 218 -6.08 -21.70 2.66
C TYR A 218 -6.60 -20.26 2.44
N CYS A 219 -7.14 -20.00 1.26
CA CYS A 219 -7.62 -18.66 0.89
C CYS A 219 -9.07 -18.71 0.45
N ARG A 220 -9.90 -17.87 1.09
CA ARG A 220 -11.31 -17.67 0.74
C ARG A 220 -11.63 -16.18 0.62
N HIS A 221 -10.65 -15.36 0.24
CA HIS A 221 -10.76 -13.91 0.21
C HIS A 221 -11.92 -13.44 -0.67
N THR A 222 -11.96 -13.85 -1.94
CA THR A 222 -13.01 -13.42 -2.87
C THR A 222 -14.38 -13.95 -2.47
N GLN A 223 -14.46 -15.17 -1.92
CA GLN A 223 -15.70 -15.73 -1.37
C GLN A 223 -16.20 -14.91 -0.16
N ARG A 224 -15.30 -14.53 0.75
CA ARG A 224 -15.61 -13.66 1.90
C ARG A 224 -16.10 -12.29 1.42
N MET A 225 -15.41 -11.69 0.45
CA MET A 225 -15.79 -10.39 -0.10
C MET A 225 -17.17 -10.45 -0.79
N LEU A 226 -17.45 -11.50 -1.56
CA LEU A 226 -18.76 -11.71 -2.18
C LEU A 226 -19.86 -11.88 -1.11
N LYS A 227 -19.63 -12.72 -0.10
CA LYS A 227 -20.57 -12.91 1.02
C LYS A 227 -20.87 -11.57 1.70
N ASN A 228 -19.86 -10.77 2.00
CA ASN A 228 -20.04 -9.46 2.64
C ASN A 228 -20.86 -8.50 1.78
N ARG A 229 -20.61 -8.44 0.47
CA ARG A 229 -21.40 -7.62 -0.46
C ARG A 229 -22.87 -8.03 -0.49
N ILE A 230 -23.15 -9.34 -0.48
CA ILE A 230 -24.53 -9.86 -0.44
C ILE A 230 -25.21 -9.45 0.86
N ILE A 231 -24.56 -9.64 2.01
CA ILE A 231 -25.11 -9.27 3.34
C ILE A 231 -25.42 -7.77 3.39
N GLN A 232 -24.49 -6.92 2.96
CA GLN A 232 -24.70 -5.47 2.94
C GLN A 232 -25.87 -5.07 2.05
N LYS A 233 -26.03 -5.71 0.89
CA LYS A 233 -27.15 -5.45 -0.01
C LYS A 233 -28.49 -5.84 0.63
N ILE A 234 -28.55 -6.98 1.33
CA ILE A 234 -29.75 -7.43 2.05
C ILE A 234 -30.09 -6.46 3.19
N HIS A 235 -29.12 -6.07 4.02
CA HIS A 235 -29.33 -5.10 5.10
C HIS A 235 -29.85 -3.77 4.57
N LYS A 236 -29.30 -3.26 3.46
CA LYS A 236 -29.81 -2.04 2.84
C LYS A 236 -31.28 -2.20 2.46
N ILE A 237 -31.67 -3.30 1.80
CA ILE A 237 -33.08 -3.54 1.43
C ILE A 237 -33.99 -3.60 2.67
N LEU A 238 -33.56 -4.24 3.75
CA LEU A 238 -34.37 -4.40 4.96
C LEU A 238 -34.52 -3.09 5.77
N HIS A 239 -33.51 -2.22 5.76
CA HIS A 239 -33.50 -0.93 6.49
C HIS A 239 -33.85 0.28 5.61
N THR A 240 -34.22 0.09 4.34
CA THR A 240 -34.82 1.13 3.49
C THR A 240 -36.35 1.02 3.46
N LYS A 241 -36.94 0.35 4.46
CA LYS A 241 -38.37 0.40 4.82
C LYS A 241 -38.52 1.08 6.17
#